data_AF-A0A1W1VPG9-F1
#
_entry.id   AF-A0A1W1VPG9-F1
#
_cell.length_a   1.000
_cell.length_b   1.000
_cell.length_c   1.000
_cell.angle_alpha   90.00
_cell.angle_beta   90.00
_cell.angle_gamma   90.00
#
_symmetry.space_group_name_H-M   'P 1'
#
loop_
_entity.id
_entity.type
_entity.pdbx_description
1 polymer ?
#
loop_
_entity_poly.entity_id
_entity_poly.type
_entity_poly.pdbx_seq_one_letter_code
_entity_poly.pdbx_strand_id
1 'polypeptide(L)'
;MPRLLLAPVLLALTMSLPSPVLAGAAETSVPLSVGGCAPDYVRPDFRALERGLALARLKWATAKVKNYRYDFAQIAAPVAFPTARVTVKAGLVQGVGLAPGEQGEIGGQARATVEARFAAIAETLRLQRGQKCPAVEVAYDPTDGHPTRLYSGSRAANIADGWGEWRVTNFTRL
;
A
#
# COMPACT_ATOMS: atom_id res chain seq x y z
N MET A 1 46.92 -16.27 51.80
CA MET A 1 48.38 -16.46 51.85
C MET A 1 49.01 -15.73 50.68
N PRO A 2 50.14 -15.04 50.90
CA PRO A 2 50.72 -14.02 50.02
C PRO A 2 51.65 -14.63 48.97
N ARG A 3 51.94 -13.88 47.90
CA ARG A 3 53.31 -13.64 47.40
C ARG A 3 53.33 -12.66 46.22
N LEU A 4 53.93 -11.49 46.48
CA LEU A 4 54.64 -10.68 45.49
C LEU A 4 55.71 -11.54 44.79
N LEU A 5 56.04 -11.20 43.54
CA LEU A 5 57.39 -11.07 42.96
C LEU A 5 57.21 -10.67 41.47
N LEU A 6 57.48 -9.41 41.14
CA LEU A 6 58.68 -8.91 40.43
C LEU A 6 58.67 -9.14 38.90
N ALA A 7 58.75 -8.02 38.17
CA ALA A 7 58.90 -7.91 36.72
C ALA A 7 60.21 -8.49 36.19
N PRO A 8 60.32 -8.74 34.87
CA PRO A 8 61.15 -7.81 34.10
C PRO A 8 60.63 -7.45 32.70
N VAL A 9 61.13 -6.29 32.28
CA VAL A 9 61.06 -5.63 30.99
C VAL A 9 61.47 -6.54 29.82
N LEU A 10 60.68 -6.51 28.74
CA LEU A 10 61.14 -6.88 27.40
C LEU A 10 60.71 -5.81 26.41
N LEU A 11 61.73 -5.07 25.94
CA LEU A 11 61.69 -4.17 24.81
C LEU A 11 61.47 -5.01 23.53
N ALA A 12 60.43 -4.70 22.76
CA ALA A 12 60.29 -5.21 21.40
C ALA A 12 60.05 -4.02 20.44
N LEU A 13 61.11 -3.67 19.69
CA LEU A 13 61.03 -2.90 18.46
C LEU A 13 60.47 -3.81 17.36
N THR A 14 59.33 -3.47 16.76
CA THR A 14 58.98 -3.95 15.41
C THR A 14 58.12 -2.96 14.64
N MET A 15 58.80 -2.25 13.73
CA MET A 15 58.42 -1.76 12.40
C MET A 15 56.95 -1.44 12.10
N SER A 16 56.70 -0.14 11.92
CA SER A 16 55.51 0.41 11.25
C SER A 16 55.53 0.08 9.76
N LEU A 17 54.63 -0.81 9.33
CA LEU A 17 54.28 -0.97 7.91
C LEU A 17 53.35 0.18 7.50
N PRO A 18 53.56 0.87 6.38
CA PRO A 18 52.57 1.78 5.82
C PRO A 18 51.37 0.96 5.35
N SER A 19 50.21 1.16 5.96
CA SER A 19 48.95 0.64 5.45
C SER A 19 48.72 1.21 4.04
N PRO A 20 48.32 0.39 3.05
CA PRO A 20 47.81 0.92 1.80
C PRO A 20 46.56 1.73 2.13
N VAL A 21 46.61 3.03 1.84
CA VAL A 21 45.41 3.85 1.70
C VAL A 21 44.62 3.19 0.57
N LEU A 22 43.62 2.37 0.92
CA LEU A 22 42.52 2.12 0.01
C LEU A 22 41.94 3.50 -0.28
N ALA A 23 42.20 3.98 -1.50
CA ALA A 23 41.41 5.04 -2.09
C ALA A 23 39.96 4.58 -1.97
N GLY A 24 39.26 5.10 -0.96
CA GLY A 24 37.83 4.99 -0.86
C GLY A 24 37.30 5.42 -2.20
N ALA A 25 36.64 4.50 -2.90
CA ALA A 25 35.77 4.88 -3.99
C ALA A 25 34.94 6.03 -3.42
N ALA A 26 35.13 7.23 -3.97
CA ALA A 26 34.25 8.33 -3.70
C ALA A 26 32.89 7.87 -4.23
N GLU A 27 32.13 7.20 -3.37
CA GLU A 27 30.70 7.14 -3.50
C GLU A 27 30.29 8.61 -3.55
N THR A 28 30.04 9.10 -4.76
CA THR A 28 29.25 10.28 -4.99
C THR A 28 27.90 10.00 -4.36
N SER A 29 27.84 10.20 -3.05
CA SER A 29 26.63 10.30 -2.27
C SER A 29 25.97 11.58 -2.75
N VAL A 30 25.18 11.45 -3.81
CA VAL A 30 24.21 12.47 -4.16
C VAL A 30 23.33 12.57 -2.92
N PRO A 31 23.25 13.74 -2.25
CA PRO A 31 22.32 13.90 -1.15
C PRO A 31 20.93 13.64 -1.73
N LEU A 32 20.34 12.49 -1.38
CA LEU A 32 18.92 12.28 -1.60
C LEU A 32 18.24 13.42 -0.86
N SER A 33 17.47 14.24 -1.57
CA SER A 33 16.60 15.20 -0.92
C SER A 33 15.55 14.38 -0.16
N VAL A 34 15.87 14.05 1.09
CA VAL A 34 15.03 13.22 1.94
C VAL A 34 13.99 14.14 2.55
N GLY A 35 12.73 13.91 2.20
CA GLY A 35 11.60 14.48 2.95
C GLY A 35 10.72 15.47 2.20
N GLY A 36 10.88 15.67 0.90
CA GLY A 36 9.92 16.41 0.08
C GLY A 36 8.86 15.51 -0.56
N CYS A 37 7.75 16.09 -1.01
CA CYS A 37 6.93 15.43 -2.02
C CYS A 37 7.67 15.43 -3.36
N ALA A 38 7.34 14.50 -4.25
CA ALA A 38 7.93 14.42 -5.59
C ALA A 38 7.76 15.76 -6.35
N PRO A 39 8.69 16.08 -7.28
CA PRO A 39 8.47 17.16 -8.22
C PRO A 39 7.09 17.03 -8.88
N ASP A 40 6.41 18.16 -9.08
CA ASP A 40 5.04 18.24 -9.63
C ASP A 40 3.93 17.59 -8.78
N TYR A 41 4.20 17.28 -7.51
CA TYR A 41 3.18 16.77 -6.61
C TYR A 41 2.04 17.76 -6.40
N VAL A 42 0.83 17.31 -6.73
CA VAL A 42 -0.43 17.97 -6.37
C VAL A 42 -1.13 17.13 -5.31
N ARG A 43 -1.44 17.76 -4.18
CA ARG A 43 -2.20 17.10 -3.11
C ARG A 43 -3.60 16.74 -3.61
N PRO A 44 -4.10 15.50 -3.40
CA PRO A 44 -5.46 15.15 -3.75
C PRO A 44 -6.48 16.08 -3.08
N ASP A 45 -7.51 16.50 -3.83
CA ASP A 45 -8.64 17.23 -3.26
C ASP A 45 -9.52 16.25 -2.46
N PHE A 46 -9.22 16.12 -1.17
CA PHE A 46 -9.98 15.26 -0.27
C PHE A 46 -11.45 15.67 -0.16
N ARG A 47 -11.81 16.94 -0.34
CA ARG A 47 -13.22 17.35 -0.32
C ARG A 47 -13.94 16.85 -1.56
N ALA A 48 -13.30 16.92 -2.73
CA ALA A 48 -13.86 16.32 -3.95
C ALA A 48 -13.99 14.79 -3.84
N LEU A 49 -12.98 14.12 -3.30
CA LEU A 49 -13.02 12.67 -3.07
C LEU A 49 -14.16 12.26 -2.13
N GLU A 50 -14.38 13.00 -1.03
CA GLU A 50 -15.49 12.77 -0.12
C GLU A 50 -16.86 13.04 -0.74
N ARG A 51 -16.99 14.11 -1.54
CA ARG A 51 -18.23 14.36 -2.30
C ARG A 51 -18.51 13.23 -3.30
N GLY A 52 -17.47 12.74 -3.99
CA GLY A 52 -17.57 11.61 -4.90
C GLY A 52 -18.04 10.34 -4.18
N LEU A 53 -17.46 10.05 -3.01
CA LEU A 53 -17.88 8.93 -2.16
C LEU A 53 -19.34 9.04 -1.71
N ALA A 54 -19.77 10.22 -1.25
CA ALA A 54 -21.14 10.45 -0.83
C ALA A 54 -22.14 10.26 -1.97
N LEU A 55 -21.84 10.80 -3.16
CA LEU A 55 -22.68 10.64 -4.35
C LEU A 55 -22.76 9.17 -4.79
N ALA A 56 -21.63 8.46 -4.79
CA ALA A 56 -21.57 7.05 -5.15
C ALA A 56 -22.40 6.18 -4.19
N ARG A 57 -22.31 6.43 -2.88
CA ARG A 57 -23.15 5.76 -1.87
C ARG A 57 -24.65 5.99 -2.11
N LEU A 58 -25.03 7.22 -2.45
CA LEU A 58 -26.42 7.56 -2.74
C LEU A 58 -26.94 6.82 -3.98
N LYS A 59 -26.15 6.80 -5.07
CA LYS A 59 -26.49 6.04 -6.28
C LYS A 59 -26.68 4.56 -5.99
N TRP A 60 -25.76 3.97 -5.22
CA TRP A 60 -25.83 2.56 -4.86
C TRP A 60 -27.07 2.23 -4.02
N ALA A 61 -27.34 3.05 -3.00
CA ALA A 61 -28.53 2.91 -2.17
C ALA A 61 -29.83 3.00 -3.00
N THR A 62 -29.85 3.89 -3.99
CA THR A 62 -31.00 4.08 -4.90
C THR A 62 -31.15 2.94 -5.89
N ALA A 63 -30.05 2.33 -6.33
CA ALA A 63 -30.06 1.18 -7.25
C ALA A 63 -30.65 -0.10 -6.61
N LYS A 64 -30.74 -0.16 -5.27
CA LYS A 64 -31.34 -1.27 -4.50
C LYS A 64 -30.78 -2.66 -4.87
N VAL A 65 -29.52 -2.71 -5.30
CA VAL A 65 -28.84 -3.95 -5.67
C VAL A 65 -28.49 -4.74 -4.41
N LYS A 66 -28.97 -5.98 -4.29
CA LYS A 66 -28.73 -6.86 -3.14
C LYS A 66 -28.13 -8.21 -3.49
N ASN A 67 -28.24 -8.62 -4.76
CA ASN A 67 -27.67 -9.83 -5.29
C ASN A 67 -26.75 -9.46 -6.45
N TYR A 68 -25.48 -9.81 -6.33
CA TYR A 68 -24.48 -9.49 -7.33
C TYR A 68 -23.24 -10.36 -7.15
N ARG A 69 -22.42 -10.40 -8.18
CA ARG A 69 -21.06 -10.93 -8.13
C ARG A 69 -20.10 -9.96 -8.78
N TYR A 70 -18.84 -10.01 -8.39
CA TYR A 70 -17.77 -9.24 -9.03
C TYR A 70 -16.43 -9.94 -8.84
N ASP A 71 -15.46 -9.58 -9.66
CA ASP A 71 -14.08 -10.02 -9.54
C ASP A 71 -13.27 -8.90 -8.84
N PHE A 72 -12.44 -9.29 -7.87
CA PHE A 72 -11.67 -8.41 -7.01
C PHE A 72 -10.18 -8.70 -7.20
N ALA A 73 -9.43 -7.70 -7.68
CA ALA A 73 -7.98 -7.75 -7.77
C ALA A 73 -7.36 -6.82 -6.73
N GLN A 74 -6.26 -7.24 -6.11
CA GLN A 74 -5.58 -6.47 -5.07
C GLN A 74 -4.06 -6.53 -5.24
N ILE A 75 -3.42 -5.38 -5.08
CA ILE A 75 -1.99 -5.22 -4.93
C ILE A 75 -1.76 -4.56 -3.57
N ALA A 76 -1.02 -5.21 -2.68
CA ALA A 76 -0.45 -4.62 -1.48
C ALA A 76 1.06 -4.69 -1.66
N ALA A 77 1.64 -3.67 -2.30
CA ALA A 77 2.99 -3.74 -2.83
C ALA A 77 4.00 -4.16 -1.75
N PRO A 78 4.90 -5.13 -2.08
CA PRO A 78 5.16 -5.68 -3.41
C PRO A 78 4.26 -6.88 -3.81
N VAL A 79 3.28 -7.27 -2.99
CA VAL A 79 2.47 -8.47 -3.21
C VAL A 79 1.28 -8.17 -4.11
N ALA A 80 1.16 -8.91 -5.22
CA ALA A 80 -0.07 -8.98 -6.01
C ALA A 80 -0.82 -10.28 -5.64
N PHE A 81 -2.07 -10.15 -5.20
CA PHE A 81 -2.92 -11.29 -4.89
C PHE A 81 -3.66 -11.75 -6.15
N PRO A 82 -3.95 -13.06 -6.28
CA PRO A 82 -4.79 -13.55 -7.37
C PRO A 82 -6.17 -12.92 -7.33
N THR A 83 -6.78 -12.79 -8.52
CA THR A 83 -8.13 -12.24 -8.63
C THR A 83 -9.14 -13.19 -7.96
N ALA A 84 -10.00 -12.65 -7.09
CA ALA A 84 -11.03 -13.41 -6.41
C ALA A 84 -12.43 -13.05 -6.91
N ARG A 85 -13.25 -14.05 -7.22
CA ARG A 85 -14.67 -13.86 -7.47
C ARG A 85 -15.45 -13.83 -6.16
N VAL A 86 -16.15 -12.73 -5.93
CA VAL A 86 -17.00 -12.50 -4.77
C VAL A 86 -18.46 -12.60 -5.19
N THR A 87 -19.25 -13.39 -4.45
CA THR A 87 -20.69 -13.50 -4.64
C THR A 87 -21.41 -12.98 -3.41
N VAL A 88 -22.33 -12.05 -3.61
CA VAL A 88 -23.17 -11.44 -2.58
C VAL A 88 -24.63 -11.79 -2.87
N LYS A 89 -25.35 -12.27 -1.86
CA LYS A 89 -26.81 -12.48 -1.93
C LYS A 89 -27.45 -11.90 -0.68
N ALA A 90 -28.62 -11.29 -0.86
CA ALA A 90 -29.36 -10.58 0.20
C ALA A 90 -28.48 -9.59 0.99
N GLY A 91 -27.51 -8.96 0.33
CA GLY A 91 -26.57 -8.02 0.96
C GLY A 91 -25.46 -8.64 1.81
N LEU A 92 -25.28 -9.97 1.77
CA LEU A 92 -24.26 -10.70 2.52
C LEU A 92 -23.32 -11.46 1.57
N VAL A 93 -22.03 -11.47 1.87
CA VAL A 93 -21.04 -12.29 1.14
C VAL A 93 -21.38 -13.76 1.37
N GLN A 94 -21.70 -14.48 0.30
CA GLN A 94 -22.04 -15.90 0.33
C GLN A 94 -20.84 -16.79 -0.02
N GLY A 95 -19.95 -16.28 -0.88
CA GLY A 95 -18.82 -17.05 -1.36
C GLY A 95 -17.73 -16.15 -1.91
N VAL A 96 -16.50 -16.55 -1.65
CA VAL A 96 -15.30 -15.96 -2.25
C VAL A 96 -14.42 -17.12 -2.72
N GLY A 97 -14.10 -17.13 -4.00
CA GLY A 97 -13.23 -18.13 -4.62
C GLY A 97 -12.28 -17.47 -5.60
N LEU A 98 -11.30 -18.22 -6.11
CA LEU A 98 -10.44 -17.74 -7.19
C LEU A 98 -11.30 -17.48 -8.44
N ALA A 99 -11.00 -16.40 -9.16
CA ALA A 99 -11.60 -16.19 -10.48
C ALA A 99 -11.11 -17.28 -11.46
N PRO A 100 -11.81 -17.54 -12.57
CA PRO A 100 -11.43 -18.59 -13.51
C PRO A 100 -9.98 -18.42 -14.01
N GLY A 101 -9.17 -19.47 -13.88
CA GLY A 101 -7.77 -19.48 -14.31
C GLY A 101 -6.76 -18.94 -13.28
N GLU A 102 -7.22 -18.36 -12.17
CA GLU A 102 -6.36 -17.87 -11.10
C GLU A 102 -5.92 -19.00 -10.16
N GLN A 103 -4.77 -18.81 -9.51
CA GLN A 103 -4.17 -19.77 -8.59
C GLN A 103 -3.54 -19.05 -7.39
N GLY A 104 -3.47 -19.73 -6.24
CA GLY A 104 -2.82 -19.21 -5.03
C GLY A 104 -3.80 -18.81 -3.93
N GLU A 105 -3.31 -18.01 -2.98
CA GLU A 105 -4.07 -17.60 -1.80
C GLU A 105 -4.85 -16.30 -2.05
N ILE A 106 -6.14 -16.31 -1.72
CA ILE A 106 -7.00 -15.13 -1.84
C ILE A 106 -6.63 -14.11 -0.77
N GLY A 107 -6.38 -12.86 -1.18
CA GLY A 107 -6.12 -11.76 -0.26
C GLY A 107 -7.28 -11.53 0.73
N GLY A 108 -6.95 -11.27 2.00
CA GLY A 108 -7.94 -11.12 3.08
C GLY A 108 -8.98 -10.03 2.84
N GLN A 109 -8.66 -9.02 2.01
CA GLN A 109 -9.63 -7.98 1.67
C GLN A 109 -10.70 -8.44 0.68
N ALA A 110 -10.56 -9.57 -0.01
CA ALA A 110 -11.53 -10.02 -1.02
C ALA A 110 -12.94 -10.25 -0.45
N ARG A 111 -13.05 -10.63 0.83
CA ARG A 111 -14.32 -10.95 1.50
C ARG A 111 -15.08 -9.70 1.94
N ALA A 112 -15.68 -8.98 0.99
CA ALA A 112 -16.44 -7.77 1.30
C ALA A 112 -17.64 -7.58 0.38
N THR A 113 -18.60 -6.78 0.83
CA THR A 113 -19.66 -6.22 -0.01
C THR A 113 -19.25 -4.88 -0.60
N VAL A 114 -20.01 -4.34 -1.55
CA VAL A 114 -19.88 -2.96 -2.04
C VAL A 114 -19.98 -1.95 -0.90
N GLU A 115 -20.87 -2.16 0.06
CA GLU A 115 -20.99 -1.30 1.25
C GLU A 115 -19.72 -1.30 2.10
N ALA A 116 -19.10 -2.47 2.30
CA ALA A 116 -17.82 -2.57 2.99
C ALA A 116 -16.68 -1.90 2.19
N ARG A 117 -16.73 -1.92 0.85
CA ARG A 117 -15.77 -1.14 0.01
C ARG A 117 -15.93 0.35 0.21
N PHE A 118 -17.16 0.86 0.29
CA PHE A 118 -17.39 2.26 0.63
C PHE A 118 -16.85 2.63 2.03
N ALA A 119 -16.92 1.73 3.00
CA ALA A 119 -16.33 1.94 4.33
C ALA A 119 -14.80 1.97 4.25
N ALA A 120 -14.19 1.03 3.51
CA ALA A 120 -12.74 0.99 3.29
C ALA A 120 -12.20 2.26 2.60
N ILE A 121 -12.94 2.80 1.62
CA ILE A 121 -12.58 4.07 0.98
C ILE A 121 -12.65 5.24 1.98
N ALA A 122 -13.73 5.33 2.77
CA ALA A 122 -13.84 6.39 3.79
C ALA A 122 -12.68 6.36 4.78
N GLU A 123 -12.33 5.17 5.26
CA GLU A 123 -11.23 4.98 6.18
C GLU A 123 -9.88 5.33 5.53
N THR A 124 -9.68 4.93 4.28
CA THR A 124 -8.48 5.29 3.51
C THR A 124 -8.35 6.80 3.36
N LEU A 125 -9.43 7.51 3.01
CA LEU A 125 -9.43 8.97 2.90
C LEU A 125 -9.10 9.64 4.23
N ARG A 126 -9.63 9.12 5.34
CA ARG A 126 -9.35 9.61 6.69
C ARG A 126 -7.87 9.44 7.05
N LEU A 127 -7.30 8.26 6.83
CA LEU A 127 -5.90 7.94 7.13
C LEU A 127 -4.93 8.74 6.26
N GLN A 128 -5.22 8.88 4.96
CA GLN A 128 -4.35 9.55 4.00
C GLN A 128 -4.38 11.07 4.15
N ARG A 129 -5.46 11.67 4.65
CA ARG A 129 -5.57 13.11 4.85
C ARG A 129 -4.44 13.70 5.69
N GLY A 130 -3.96 12.96 6.69
CA GLY A 130 -2.88 13.40 7.58
C GLY A 130 -1.47 13.18 7.04
N GLN A 131 -1.31 12.46 5.94
CA GLN A 131 0.01 12.15 5.38
C GLN A 131 0.66 13.38 4.75
N LYS A 132 1.99 13.36 4.67
CA LYS A 132 2.77 14.47 4.08
C LYS A 132 2.50 14.61 2.58
N CYS A 133 2.65 13.51 1.84
CA CYS A 133 2.51 13.45 0.39
C CYS A 133 1.51 12.36 -0.04
N PRO A 134 0.25 12.39 0.44
CA PRO A 134 -0.72 11.35 0.15
C PRO A 134 -0.98 11.23 -1.35
N ALA A 135 -1.12 9.99 -1.79
CA ALA A 135 -1.59 9.64 -3.11
C ALA A 135 -2.87 8.84 -2.94
N VAL A 136 -4.01 9.36 -3.41
CA VAL A 136 -5.29 8.65 -3.35
C VAL A 136 -6.06 8.89 -4.63
N GLU A 137 -6.50 7.81 -5.24
CA GLU A 137 -7.37 7.84 -6.43
C GLU A 137 -8.52 6.87 -6.21
N VAL A 138 -9.73 7.29 -6.54
CA VAL A 138 -10.94 6.47 -6.39
C VAL A 138 -11.78 6.58 -7.64
N ALA A 139 -12.31 5.45 -8.10
CA ALA A 139 -13.26 5.42 -9.21
C ALA A 139 -14.52 4.65 -8.80
N TYR A 140 -15.64 5.06 -9.40
CA TYR A 140 -16.96 4.48 -9.19
C TYR A 140 -17.63 4.24 -10.54
N ASP A 141 -18.48 3.23 -10.61
CA ASP A 141 -19.32 3.00 -11.78
C ASP A 141 -20.34 4.15 -11.95
N PRO A 142 -20.50 4.70 -13.16
CA PRO A 142 -21.40 5.84 -13.37
C PRO A 142 -22.89 5.47 -13.22
N THR A 143 -23.24 4.21 -13.45
CA THR A 143 -24.62 3.69 -13.50
C THR A 143 -25.21 3.54 -12.12
N ASP A 144 -24.52 2.81 -11.22
CA ASP A 144 -25.03 2.51 -9.88
C ASP A 144 -24.09 2.92 -8.75
N GLY A 145 -22.94 3.51 -9.05
CA GLY A 145 -22.06 4.08 -8.04
C GLY A 145 -21.20 3.07 -7.28
N HIS A 146 -21.23 1.77 -7.58
CA HIS A 146 -20.33 0.85 -6.89
C HIS A 146 -18.85 1.24 -7.13
N PRO A 147 -17.95 1.08 -6.14
CA PRO A 147 -16.53 1.36 -6.34
C PRO A 147 -15.89 0.40 -7.34
N THR A 148 -15.13 0.94 -8.29
CA THR A 148 -14.40 0.16 -9.32
C THR A 148 -12.90 0.16 -9.09
N ARG A 149 -12.35 1.16 -8.40
CA ARG A 149 -10.93 1.24 -8.06
C ARG A 149 -10.69 2.05 -6.80
N LEU A 150 -9.71 1.63 -6.01
CA LEU A 150 -9.03 2.46 -5.01
C LEU A 150 -7.53 2.28 -5.20
N TYR A 151 -6.81 3.38 -5.24
CA TYR A 151 -5.38 3.44 -5.06
C TYR A 151 -5.07 4.31 -3.85
N SER A 152 -4.12 3.88 -3.02
CA SER A 152 -3.60 4.63 -1.88
C SER A 152 -2.11 4.39 -1.71
N GLY A 153 -1.36 5.44 -1.41
CA GLY A 153 0.08 5.39 -1.21
C GLY A 153 0.65 6.76 -0.89
N SER A 154 1.92 6.95 -1.23
CA SER A 154 2.62 8.20 -1.05
C SER A 154 3.38 8.59 -2.33
N ARG A 155 3.44 9.88 -2.61
CA ARG A 155 4.27 10.50 -3.66
C ARG A 155 5.47 11.22 -3.04
N ALA A 156 6.05 10.67 -1.96
CA ALA A 156 7.28 11.21 -1.39
C ALA A 156 8.45 11.02 -2.37
N ALA A 157 9.32 12.02 -2.47
CA ALA A 157 10.51 11.93 -3.32
C ALA A 157 11.47 10.88 -2.77
N ASN A 158 12.01 10.03 -3.65
CA ASN A 158 13.01 9.03 -3.33
C ASN A 158 12.58 7.98 -2.28
N ILE A 159 11.27 7.73 -2.12
CA ILE A 159 10.77 6.66 -1.24
C ILE A 159 10.02 5.60 -2.06
N ALA A 160 10.44 4.34 -1.92
CA ALA A 160 9.69 3.18 -2.37
C ALA A 160 8.69 2.76 -1.29
N ASP A 161 7.64 3.56 -1.09
CA ASP A 161 6.59 3.27 -0.11
C ASP A 161 5.76 2.04 -0.53
N GLY A 162 5.24 1.27 0.42
CA GLY A 162 4.20 0.29 0.12
C GLY A 162 2.91 1.00 -0.29
N TRP A 163 2.42 0.77 -1.51
CA TRP A 163 1.10 1.23 -1.97
C TRP A 163 0.07 0.10 -1.97
N GLY A 164 -1.17 0.46 -1.71
CA GLY A 164 -2.33 -0.41 -1.83
C GLY A 164 -3.16 -0.01 -3.04
N GLU A 165 -3.42 -0.95 -3.93
CA GLU A 165 -4.42 -0.82 -4.99
C GLU A 165 -5.39 -1.99 -4.94
N TRP A 166 -6.67 -1.71 -5.17
CA TRP A 166 -7.60 -2.75 -5.55
C TRP A 166 -8.55 -2.28 -6.65
N ARG A 167 -9.07 -3.25 -7.39
CA ARG A 167 -10.02 -3.06 -8.49
C ARG A 167 -11.18 -4.03 -8.37
N VAL A 168 -12.36 -3.56 -8.79
CA VAL A 168 -13.57 -4.36 -8.95
C VAL A 168 -13.90 -4.39 -10.44
N THR A 169 -13.99 -5.59 -10.99
CA THR A 169 -14.30 -5.84 -12.41
C THR A 169 -15.38 -6.92 -12.53
N ASN A 170 -15.88 -7.16 -13.75
CA ASN A 170 -16.87 -8.20 -14.04
C ASN A 170 -18.12 -8.15 -13.13
N PHE A 171 -18.50 -6.94 -12.70
CA PHE A 171 -19.67 -6.75 -11.85
C PHE A 171 -20.93 -7.19 -12.59
N THR A 172 -21.68 -8.10 -11.98
CA THR A 172 -22.91 -8.67 -12.55
C THR A 172 -23.97 -8.72 -11.47
N ARG A 173 -25.17 -8.17 -11.74
CA ARG A 173 -26.34 -8.34 -10.87
C ARG A 173 -26.89 -9.77 -11.04
N LEU A 174 -27.32 -10.39 -9.94
CA LEU A 174 -27.83 -11.77 -9.91
C LEU A 174 -29.34 -11.84 -9.72
#